data_AF-A0A140KD36-F1
#
_entry.id   AF-A0A140KD36-F1
#
_cell.length_a   1.000
_cell.length_b   1.000
_cell.length_c   1.000
_cell.angle_alpha   90.00
_cell.angle_beta   90.00
_cell.angle_gamma   90.00
#
_symmetry.space_group_name_H-M   'P 1'
#
loop_
_entity.id
_entity.type
_entity.pdbx_description
1 polymer ?
#
loop_
_entity_poly.entity_id
_entity_poly.type
_entity_poly.pdbx_seq_one_letter_code
_entity_poly.pdbx_strand_id
1 'polypeptide(L)'
;MTINFEHLINPVSNLFNRNLSELFTPFEKLRQASSSVKIYDYRRYSFGSDYIFELVNNTNTGYMTGYGMGIKPGDHLLLTINNRVCQYRVQEIDYYANPSDMWIALLKQIIQSK
;
A
#
# COMPACT_ATOMS: atom_id res chain seq x y z
N MET A 1 15.77 27.95 13.52
CA MET A 1 14.81 28.01 12.40
C MET A 1 14.19 26.62 12.30
N THR A 2 13.04 26.44 12.90
CA THR A 2 12.40 25.12 13.04
C THR A 2 11.38 24.99 11.91
N ILE A 3 11.63 24.08 10.96
CA ILE A 3 10.67 23.81 9.89
C ILE A 3 9.54 22.99 10.52
N ASN A 4 8.35 23.58 10.52
CA ASN A 4 7.14 22.98 11.05
C ASN A 4 6.54 22.06 9.97
N PHE A 5 6.65 20.74 10.15
CA PHE A 5 6.21 19.74 9.16
C PHE A 5 4.70 19.47 9.15
N GLU A 6 3.93 20.14 10.02
CA GLU A 6 2.47 20.02 10.17
C GLU A 6 1.65 20.45 8.94
N HIS A 7 2.28 21.02 7.90
CA HIS A 7 1.59 21.48 6.68
C HIS A 7 1.90 20.66 5.41
N LEU A 8 2.69 19.58 5.52
CA LEU A 8 3.00 18.71 4.36
C LEU A 8 2.26 17.38 4.35
N ILE A 9 1.43 17.11 5.37
CA ILE A 9 0.49 15.99 5.36
C ILE A 9 -0.88 16.54 4.97
N ASN A 10 -1.35 16.17 3.77
CA ASN A 10 -2.72 16.25 3.23
C ASN A 10 -2.92 17.15 2.01
N PRO A 11 -2.58 16.61 0.83
CA PRO A 11 -3.63 16.46 -0.19
C PRO A 11 -3.96 14.99 -0.53
N VAL A 12 -3.13 14.02 -0.16
CA VAL A 12 -3.29 12.61 -0.56
C VAL A 12 -4.40 11.89 0.22
N SER A 13 -4.56 12.16 1.52
CA SER A 13 -5.65 11.58 2.33
C SER A 13 -7.05 12.02 1.89
N ASN A 14 -7.15 13.20 1.28
CA ASN A 14 -8.42 13.76 0.79
C ASN A 14 -8.84 13.20 -0.57
N LEU A 15 -7.95 12.52 -1.30
CA LEU A 15 -8.30 11.83 -2.55
C LEU A 15 -8.97 10.47 -2.28
N PHE A 16 -8.63 9.80 -1.17
CA PHE A 16 -9.19 8.49 -0.84
C PHE A 16 -10.51 8.57 -0.03
N ASN A 17 -10.78 9.70 0.65
CA ASN A 17 -12.02 9.91 1.42
C ASN A 17 -13.26 10.27 0.56
N ARG A 18 -13.14 10.24 -0.77
CA ARG A 18 -14.30 10.35 -1.67
C ARG A 18 -14.76 8.94 -2.03
N ASN A 19 -16.03 8.66 -1.69
CA ASN A 19 -16.79 7.45 -1.99
C ASN A 19 -16.28 6.67 -3.22
N LEU A 20 -15.41 5.68 -3.00
CA LEU A 20 -14.83 4.87 -4.07
C LEU A 20 -15.88 3.97 -4.77
N SER A 21 -17.06 3.82 -4.16
CA SER A 21 -18.18 3.07 -4.73
C SER A 21 -18.66 3.58 -6.09
N GLU A 22 -18.38 4.84 -6.45
CA GLU A 22 -18.73 5.44 -7.75
C GLU A 22 -17.62 5.32 -8.82
N LEU A 23 -16.40 4.91 -8.44
CA LEU A 23 -15.27 4.72 -9.36
C LEU A 23 -15.03 3.24 -9.73
N PHE A 24 -15.59 2.31 -8.96
CA PHE A 24 -15.53 0.88 -9.26
C PHE A 24 -16.58 0.49 -10.31
N THR A 25 -16.28 0.76 -11.58
CA THR A 25 -16.94 0.01 -12.66
C THR A 25 -16.47 -1.46 -12.61
N PRO A 26 -17.35 -2.45 -12.87
CA PRO A 26 -17.04 -3.86 -12.66
C PRO A 26 -16.19 -4.40 -13.82
N PHE A 27 -14.89 -4.12 -13.85
CA PHE A 27 -14.00 -4.70 -14.86
C PHE A 27 -12.95 -5.70 -14.34
N GLU A 28 -12.72 -5.81 -13.03
CA GLU A 28 -11.67 -6.69 -12.49
C GLU A 28 -12.23 -7.98 -11.85
N LYS A 29 -13.32 -8.56 -12.40
CA LYS A 29 -13.83 -9.88 -11.94
C LYS A 29 -13.29 -11.07 -12.75
N LEU A 30 -12.24 -10.92 -13.56
CA LEU A 30 -11.77 -11.99 -14.47
C LEU A 30 -10.26 -12.27 -14.46
N ARG A 31 -9.54 -12.04 -13.36
CA ARG A 31 -8.12 -12.45 -13.23
C ARG A 31 -7.86 -13.38 -12.04
N GLN A 32 -8.74 -14.35 -11.80
CA GLN A 32 -8.39 -15.55 -11.02
C GLN A 32 -8.01 -16.70 -11.95
N ALA A 33 -6.95 -16.51 -12.74
CA ALA A 33 -6.26 -17.59 -13.44
C ALA A 33 -4.89 -17.81 -12.77
N SER A 34 -4.82 -18.85 -11.93
CA SER A 34 -3.63 -19.59 -11.49
C SER A 34 -2.30 -18.82 -11.37
N SER A 35 -2.28 -17.67 -10.71
CA SER A 35 -1.03 -16.95 -10.47
C SER A 35 -0.63 -17.13 -9.01
N SER A 36 0.51 -17.78 -8.78
CA SER A 36 1.07 -17.97 -7.43
C SER A 36 1.08 -16.63 -6.69
N VAL A 37 0.61 -16.64 -5.43
CA VAL A 37 0.75 -15.50 -4.53
C VAL A 37 2.22 -15.16 -4.40
N LYS A 38 2.59 -13.91 -4.71
CA LYS A 38 3.97 -13.45 -4.61
C LYS A 38 4.20 -12.76 -3.28
N ILE A 39 5.42 -12.88 -2.76
CA ILE A 39 5.88 -12.16 -1.58
C ILE A 39 6.95 -11.15 -2.03
N TYR A 40 6.71 -9.88 -1.77
CA TYR A 40 7.64 -8.80 -2.05
C TYR A 40 8.33 -8.37 -0.75
N ASP A 41 9.65 -8.44 -0.74
CA ASP A 41 10.46 -8.13 0.43
C ASP A 41 10.86 -6.66 0.46
N TYR A 42 10.06 -5.84 1.13
CA TYR A 42 10.29 -4.40 1.27
C TYR A 42 11.27 -4.05 2.40
N ARG A 43 11.81 -5.03 3.14
CA ARG A 43 12.77 -4.79 4.25
C ARG A 43 14.12 -4.28 3.77
N ARG A 44 14.42 -4.47 2.47
CA ARG A 44 15.67 -4.01 1.83
C ARG A 44 15.56 -2.57 1.29
N TYR A 45 14.37 -1.99 1.35
CA TYR A 45 14.04 -0.67 0.82
C TYR A 45 13.92 0.36 1.95
N SER A 46 14.17 1.62 1.63
CA SER A 46 14.23 2.72 2.59
C SER A 46 12.85 3.39 2.74
N PHE A 47 12.28 3.35 3.95
CA PHE A 47 11.06 4.10 4.29
C PHE A 47 11.27 5.61 4.07
N GLY A 48 10.28 6.28 3.47
CA GLY A 48 10.31 7.70 3.13
C GLY A 48 11.02 8.02 1.81
N SER A 49 11.70 7.05 1.19
CA SER A 49 12.34 7.18 -0.13
C SER A 49 11.70 6.23 -1.15
N ASP A 50 11.78 4.93 -0.88
CA ASP A 50 11.33 3.89 -1.81
C ASP A 50 9.85 3.53 -1.61
N TYR A 51 9.35 3.77 -0.40
CA TYR A 51 7.96 3.61 -0.04
C TYR A 51 7.58 4.47 1.16
N ILE A 52 6.28 4.77 1.27
CA ILE A 52 5.66 5.39 2.44
C ILE A 52 4.54 4.44 2.87
N PHE A 53 4.46 4.15 4.17
CA PHE A 53 3.41 3.31 4.76
C PHE A 53 2.75 4.03 5.93
N GLU A 54 1.42 4.12 5.91
CA GLU A 54 0.61 4.78 6.93
C GLU A 54 -0.47 3.83 7.44
N LEU A 55 -0.52 3.62 8.76
CA LEU A 55 -1.59 2.84 9.37
C LEU A 55 -2.89 3.64 9.40
N VAL A 56 -3.99 2.95 9.11
CA VAL A 56 -5.33 3.49 9.37
C VAL A 56 -5.63 3.28 10.85
N ASN A 57 -5.86 4.38 11.58
CA ASN A 57 -6.02 4.45 13.04
C ASN A 57 -6.72 3.23 13.66
N ASN A 58 -6.08 2.62 14.68
CA ASN A 58 -6.58 1.47 15.46
C ASN A 58 -6.99 0.23 14.65
N THR A 59 -6.56 0.12 13.38
CA THR A 59 -6.81 -1.06 12.54
C THR A 59 -5.50 -1.78 12.21
N ASN A 60 -5.63 -3.03 11.78
CA ASN A 60 -4.53 -3.80 11.17
C ASN A 60 -4.39 -3.50 9.67
N THR A 61 -4.84 -2.33 9.24
CA THR A 61 -4.89 -1.92 7.84
C THR A 61 -4.05 -0.66 7.67
N GLY A 62 -3.44 -0.49 6.51
CA GLY A 62 -2.68 0.72 6.18
C GLY A 62 -2.63 0.97 4.68
N TYR A 63 -2.31 2.20 4.32
CA TYR A 63 -2.00 2.58 2.94
C TYR A 63 -0.50 2.51 2.73
N MET A 64 -0.09 2.06 1.55
CA MET A 64 1.30 2.13 1.13
C MET A 64 1.39 2.74 -0.26
N THR A 65 2.27 3.72 -0.41
CA THR A 65 2.70 4.22 -1.71
C THR A 65 4.11 3.71 -1.95
N GLY A 66 4.39 3.21 -3.14
CA GLY A 66 5.72 2.73 -3.50
C GLY A 66 5.95 2.70 -5.00
N TYR A 67 7.15 2.27 -5.37
CA TYR A 67 7.57 2.08 -6.75
C TYR A 67 7.70 0.60 -7.12
N GLY A 68 7.78 0.32 -8.41
CA GLY A 68 7.88 -1.01 -9.00
C GLY A 68 6.57 -1.51 -9.62
N MET A 69 6.63 -2.59 -10.39
CA MET A 69 5.47 -3.12 -11.11
C MET A 69 5.16 -4.57 -10.75
N GLY A 70 3.90 -4.96 -10.99
CA GLY A 70 3.46 -6.35 -10.99
C GLY A 70 2.90 -6.85 -9.65
N ILE A 71 2.84 -6.01 -8.62
CA ILE A 71 2.06 -6.26 -7.40
C ILE A 71 0.57 -6.24 -7.77
N LYS A 72 -0.19 -7.21 -7.27
CA LYS A 72 -1.63 -7.35 -7.50
C LYS A 72 -2.37 -7.67 -6.19
N PRO A 73 -3.71 -7.50 -6.15
CA PRO A 73 -4.51 -7.96 -5.02
C PRO A 73 -4.24 -9.44 -4.69
N GLY A 74 -4.09 -9.73 -3.40
CA GLY A 74 -3.75 -11.06 -2.90
C GLY A 74 -2.26 -11.31 -2.68
N ASP A 75 -1.36 -10.54 -3.29
CA ASP A 75 0.07 -10.63 -3.00
C ASP A 75 0.40 -10.13 -1.58
N HIS A 76 1.59 -10.48 -1.11
CA HIS A 76 2.06 -10.12 0.23
C HIS A 76 3.27 -9.21 0.19
N LEU A 77 3.31 -8.23 1.10
CA LEU A 77 4.45 -7.35 1.33
C LEU A 77 5.04 -7.63 2.71
N LEU A 78 6.36 -7.79 2.79
CA LEU A 78 7.12 -7.87 4.05
C LEU A 78 7.71 -6.50 4.37
N LEU A 79 7.27 -5.89 5.46
CA LEU A 79 7.71 -4.58 5.93
C LEU A 79 8.43 -4.72 7.27
N THR A 80 9.41 -3.85 7.53
CA THR A 80 9.94 -3.64 8.88
C THR A 80 9.27 -2.39 9.46
N ILE A 81 8.46 -2.55 10.50
CA ILE A 81 7.76 -1.46 11.19
C ILE A 81 8.12 -1.54 12.67
N ASN A 82 8.64 -0.46 13.26
CA ASN A 82 9.08 -0.43 14.66
C ASN A 82 9.99 -1.62 15.03
N ASN A 83 10.98 -1.91 14.17
CA ASN A 83 11.91 -3.04 14.28
C ASN A 83 11.27 -4.44 14.26
N ARG A 84 10.00 -4.56 13.87
CA ARG A 84 9.30 -5.84 13.70
C ARG A 84 9.03 -6.12 12.24
N VAL A 85 9.26 -7.37 11.84
CA VAL A 85 8.85 -7.84 10.51
C VAL A 85 7.35 -8.10 10.55
N CYS A 86 6.63 -7.37 9.71
CA CYS A 86 5.20 -7.45 9.56
C CYS A 86 4.87 -7.89 8.13
N GLN A 87 3.94 -8.82 8.01
CA GLN A 87 3.45 -9.26 6.71
C GLN A 87 2.06 -8.69 6.46
N TYR A 88 1.90 -8.06 5.29
CA TYR A 88 0.66 -7.47 4.84
C TYR A 88 0.20 -8.10 3.55
N ARG A 89 -1.10 -8.33 3.40
CA ARG A 89 -1.74 -8.74 2.16
C ARG A 89 -2.33 -7.52 1.46
N VAL A 90 -2.04 -7.39 0.17
CA VAL A 90 -2.65 -6.39 -0.71
C VAL A 90 -4.14 -6.70 -0.86
N GLN A 91 -4.99 -5.79 -0.38
CA GLN A 91 -6.44 -5.83 -0.58
C GLN A 91 -6.80 -5.20 -1.92
N GLU A 92 -6.30 -3.99 -2.15
CA GLU A 92 -6.55 -3.17 -3.33
C GLU A 92 -5.24 -2.49 -3.72
N ILE A 93 -5.06 -2.20 -5.02
CA ILE A 93 -3.89 -1.50 -5.53
C ILE A 93 -4.26 -0.76 -6.81
N ASP A 94 -3.79 0.47 -6.92
CA ASP A 94 -3.91 1.31 -8.10
C ASP A 94 -2.53 1.79 -8.53
N TYR A 95 -2.26 1.71 -9.83
CA TYR A 95 -1.04 2.25 -10.44
C TYR A 95 -1.33 3.65 -10.97
N TYR A 96 -0.39 4.57 -10.72
CA TYR A 96 -0.44 5.89 -11.34
C TYR A 96 -0.16 5.77 -12.84
N ALA A 97 -0.74 6.66 -13.65
CA ALA A 97 -0.45 6.68 -15.09
C ALA A 97 0.94 7.26 -15.40
N ASN A 98 1.40 8.20 -14.57
CA ASN A 98 2.71 8.83 -14.69
C ASN A 98 3.21 9.31 -13.31
N PRO A 99 4.33 8.79 -12.78
CA PRO A 99 5.11 7.70 -13.35
C PRO A 99 4.36 6.36 -13.25
N SER A 100 4.50 5.49 -14.26
CA SER A 100 3.70 4.26 -14.41
C SER A 100 4.11 3.12 -13.49
N ASP A 101 5.27 3.25 -12.84
CA ASP A 101 5.80 2.31 -11.87
C ASP A 101 5.49 2.71 -10.43
N MET A 102 4.75 3.81 -10.21
CA MET A 102 4.28 4.18 -8.89
C MET A 102 2.88 3.62 -8.65
N TRP A 103 2.60 3.23 -7.41
CA TRP A 103 1.32 2.68 -7.02
C TRP A 103 0.95 3.08 -5.60
N ILE A 104 -0.35 3.01 -5.30
CA ILE A 104 -0.90 3.08 -3.94
C ILE A 104 -1.71 1.81 -3.67
N ALA A 105 -1.55 1.23 -2.49
CA ALA A 105 -2.21 -0.01 -2.11
C ALA A 105 -2.84 0.06 -0.71
N LEU A 106 -4.02 -0.56 -0.58
CA LEU A 106 -4.62 -0.88 0.70
C LEU A 106 -4.07 -2.22 1.19
N LEU A 107 -3.47 -2.22 2.37
CA LEU A 107 -2.79 -3.37 2.95
C LEU A 107 -3.48 -3.82 4.22
N LYS A 108 -3.65 -5.13 4.41
CA LYS A 108 -4.16 -5.73 5.65
C LYS A 108 -3.14 -6.68 6.25
N GLN A 109 -2.79 -6.50 7.52
CA GLN A 109 -1.84 -7.36 8.22
C GLN A 109 -2.40 -8.79 8.36
N ILE A 110 -1.57 -9.80 8.09
CA ILE A 110 -1.96 -11.22 8.03
C ILE A 110 -1.27 -12.12 9.08
N ILE A 111 -1.05 -11.60 10.30
CA ILE A 111 -0.53 -12.27 11.53
C ILE A 111 0.89 -11.82 11.91
N GLN A 112 1.08 -11.41 13.17
CA GLN A 112 2.37 -11.19 13.84
C GLN A 112 2.85 -12.55 14.38
N SER A 113 4.09 -12.95 14.11
CA SER A 113 4.70 -14.05 14.88
C SER A 113 4.70 -13.63 16.35
N LYS A 114 4.16 -14.50 17.19
CA LYS A 114 4.04 -14.35 18.65
C LYS A 114 5.42 -14.37 19.31
#